data_AF-A0A3D2SZ33-F1
#
_entry.id   AF-A0A3D2SZ33-F1
#
_cell.length_a   1.000
_cell.length_b   1.000
_cell.length_c   1.000
_cell.angle_alpha   90.00
_cell.angle_beta   90.00
_cell.angle_gamma   90.00
#
_symmetry.space_group_name_H-M   'P 1'
#
loop_
_entity.id
_entity.type
_entity.pdbx_description
1 polymer ?
#
loop_
_entity_poly.entity_id
_entity_poly.type
_entity_poly.pdbx_seq_one_letter_code
_entity_poly.pdbx_strand_id
1 'polypeptide(L)'
;MQEEIIPLIPVVLIVTTRLGFTPLVAMSISAGAAFVGSAFSPINPFQVLIAQDAAGVTAVSGWPFRVVFLLIALVFWIGMTMRYAIRTRVAPEIGSTEDPEDALGWRDWVILLMLLCTFALMGYLARIGFNHMSGAFFIMGVLAGAVSGMGPSRIAQAYVNGFRQMAYAALLIGFARTIYVVLLDGRIIDTIVYGMFQPLESLPSLASALGMVVAQAAIHVPIPSVSSQAVLTMPVLIPLSDLLEISRQVTVLAYQYGAGLCDLITPTNGALMAILAAGGVRYEDWIKFTVPLYLGLIALGGVAIAVGISINLQ
;
A
#
# COMPACT_ATOMS: atom_id res chain seq x y z
N MET A 1 -4.01 1.01 5.50
CA MET A 1 -3.77 -0.33 6.05
C MET A 1 -2.79 -1.03 5.14
N GLN A 2 -1.51 -0.81 5.37
CA GLN A 2 -0.42 -1.45 4.60
C GLN A 2 0.37 -2.41 5.48
N GLU A 3 0.35 -2.17 6.79
CA GLU A 3 1.05 -2.90 7.83
C GLU A 3 0.59 -4.36 7.92
N GLU A 4 -0.63 -4.66 7.52
CA GLU A 4 -1.19 -6.01 7.42
C GLU A 4 -0.55 -6.89 6.33
N ILE A 5 0.19 -6.28 5.40
CA ILE A 5 0.93 -7.01 4.36
C ILE A 5 2.22 -7.59 4.93
N ILE A 6 2.82 -6.95 5.95
CA ILE A 6 4.10 -7.34 6.54
C ILE A 6 4.10 -8.81 7.00
N PRO A 7 3.08 -9.31 7.74
CA PRO A 7 3.03 -10.70 8.17
C PRO A 7 2.91 -11.71 7.02
N LEU A 8 2.42 -11.31 5.86
CA LEU A 8 2.26 -12.17 4.68
C LEU A 8 3.55 -12.31 3.87
N ILE A 9 4.50 -11.39 4.04
CA ILE A 9 5.75 -11.37 3.26
C ILE A 9 6.51 -12.70 3.32
N PRO A 10 6.75 -13.32 4.49
CA PRO A 10 7.46 -14.61 4.54
C PRO A 10 6.75 -15.72 3.75
N VAL A 11 5.42 -15.78 3.80
CA VAL A 11 4.63 -16.78 3.07
C VAL A 11 4.79 -16.59 1.56
N VAL A 12 4.66 -15.35 1.09
CA VAL A 12 4.81 -15.02 -0.34
C VAL A 12 6.23 -15.31 -0.82
N LEU A 13 7.26 -14.99 -0.02
CA LEU A 13 8.66 -15.29 -0.33
C LEU A 13 8.90 -16.80 -0.49
N ILE A 14 8.38 -17.64 0.42
CA ILE A 14 8.56 -19.09 0.35
C ILE A 14 7.97 -19.62 -0.96
N VAL A 15 6.75 -19.24 -1.29
CA VAL A 15 6.05 -19.70 -2.50
C VAL A 15 6.78 -19.24 -3.76
N THR A 16 7.16 -17.96 -3.83
CA THR A 16 7.82 -17.39 -5.02
C THR A 16 9.24 -17.92 -5.23
N THR A 17 10.00 -18.09 -4.16
CA THR A 17 11.36 -18.66 -4.22
C THR A 17 11.32 -20.10 -4.72
N ARG A 18 10.36 -20.92 -4.27
CA ARG A 18 10.14 -22.29 -4.77
C ARG A 18 9.82 -22.35 -6.26
N LEU A 19 9.23 -21.29 -6.82
CA LEU A 19 8.91 -21.19 -8.25
C LEU A 19 10.08 -20.64 -9.10
N GLY A 20 11.20 -20.28 -8.47
CA GLY A 20 12.39 -19.71 -9.11
C GLY A 20 12.33 -18.18 -9.28
N PHE A 21 11.44 -17.49 -8.55
CA PHE A 21 11.29 -16.04 -8.62
C PHE A 21 12.04 -15.32 -7.50
N THR A 22 12.51 -14.11 -7.81
CA THR A 22 13.28 -13.28 -6.87
C THR A 22 12.40 -12.67 -5.76
N PRO A 23 12.98 -12.31 -4.60
CA PRO A 23 12.27 -11.58 -3.55
C PRO A 23 11.62 -10.28 -4.03
N LEU A 24 12.22 -9.60 -5.03
CA LEU A 24 11.65 -8.40 -5.62
C LEU A 24 10.30 -8.70 -6.30
N VAL A 25 10.20 -9.80 -7.06
CA VAL A 25 8.94 -10.26 -7.66
C VAL A 25 7.92 -10.57 -6.58
N ALA A 26 8.33 -11.20 -5.47
CA ALA A 26 7.47 -11.48 -4.33
C ALA A 26 6.86 -10.20 -3.74
N MET A 27 7.64 -9.14 -3.60
CA MET A 27 7.15 -7.84 -3.13
C MET A 27 6.20 -7.20 -4.15
N SER A 28 6.48 -7.33 -5.45
CA SER A 28 5.64 -6.77 -6.51
C SER A 28 4.26 -7.41 -6.60
N ILE A 29 4.17 -8.74 -6.42
CA ILE A 29 2.88 -9.46 -6.44
C ILE A 29 2.07 -9.27 -5.16
N SER A 30 2.72 -8.89 -4.06
CA SER A 30 2.07 -8.67 -2.76
C SER A 30 1.81 -7.19 -2.53
N ALA A 31 2.79 -6.45 -2.00
CA ALA A 31 2.65 -5.05 -1.65
C ALA A 31 2.39 -4.16 -2.87
N GLY A 32 3.11 -4.39 -3.97
CA GLY A 32 2.93 -3.62 -5.20
C GLY A 32 1.49 -3.72 -5.73
N ALA A 33 0.97 -4.94 -5.84
CA ALA A 33 -0.42 -5.17 -6.26
C ALA A 33 -1.44 -4.53 -5.31
N ALA A 34 -1.22 -4.63 -4.00
CA ALA A 34 -2.08 -4.00 -2.99
C ALA A 34 -2.08 -2.47 -3.11
N PHE A 35 -0.91 -1.84 -3.34
CA PHE A 35 -0.81 -0.39 -3.47
C PHE A 35 -1.47 0.12 -4.75
N VAL A 36 -1.24 -0.55 -5.88
CA VAL A 36 -1.94 -0.22 -7.15
C VAL A 36 -3.45 -0.41 -7.01
N GLY A 37 -3.89 -1.52 -6.42
CA GLY A 37 -5.29 -1.78 -6.15
C GLY A 37 -5.92 -0.72 -5.24
N SER A 38 -5.20 -0.28 -4.21
CA SER A 38 -5.62 0.78 -3.30
C SER A 38 -5.76 2.13 -4.00
N ALA A 39 -4.78 2.49 -4.83
CA ALA A 39 -4.72 3.78 -5.55
C ALA A 39 -5.79 3.92 -6.65
N PHE A 40 -6.30 2.82 -7.20
CA PHE A 40 -7.37 2.84 -8.20
C PHE A 40 -8.71 2.29 -7.68
N SER A 41 -8.80 1.96 -6.39
CA SER A 41 -10.00 1.33 -5.82
C SER A 41 -11.24 2.23 -5.92
N PRO A 42 -12.42 1.69 -6.29
CA PRO A 42 -13.67 2.44 -6.31
C PRO A 42 -14.30 2.65 -4.93
N ILE A 43 -13.92 1.84 -3.94
CA ILE A 43 -14.63 1.71 -2.65
C ILE A 43 -13.70 1.75 -1.43
N ASN A 44 -12.47 2.21 -1.58
CA ASN A 44 -11.50 2.20 -0.49
C ASN A 44 -11.98 3.10 0.66
N PRO A 45 -12.27 2.53 1.85
CA PRO A 45 -12.84 3.29 2.97
C PRO A 45 -11.83 4.24 3.61
N PHE A 46 -10.54 4.06 3.35
CA PHE A 46 -9.46 4.87 3.90
C PHE A 46 -8.93 5.92 2.92
N GLN A 47 -9.41 5.93 1.68
CA GLN A 47 -9.00 6.88 0.64
C GLN A 47 -10.22 7.55 0.02
N VAL A 48 -10.89 6.84 -0.91
CA VAL A 48 -11.98 7.39 -1.71
C VAL A 48 -13.14 7.82 -0.84
N LEU A 49 -13.56 7.01 0.13
CA LEU A 49 -14.74 7.37 0.93
C LEU A 49 -14.48 8.59 1.84
N ILE A 50 -13.28 8.72 2.40
CA ILE A 50 -12.91 9.90 3.20
C ILE A 50 -12.87 11.15 2.31
N ALA A 51 -12.27 11.04 1.13
CA ALA A 51 -12.20 12.16 0.18
C ALA A 51 -13.58 12.52 -0.38
N GLN A 52 -14.45 11.54 -0.67
CA GLN A 52 -15.81 11.79 -1.14
C GLN A 52 -16.68 12.45 -0.07
N ASP A 53 -16.54 12.01 1.18
CA ASP A 53 -17.21 12.64 2.33
C ASP A 53 -16.75 14.10 2.51
N ALA A 54 -15.44 14.35 2.47
CA ALA A 54 -14.89 15.70 2.52
C ALA A 54 -15.31 16.58 1.33
N ALA A 55 -15.53 15.96 0.16
CA ALA A 55 -16.02 16.62 -1.05
C ALA A 55 -17.54 16.86 -1.05
N GLY A 56 -18.30 16.25 -0.13
CA GLY A 56 -19.75 16.30 -0.12
C GLY A 56 -20.40 15.62 -1.32
N VAL A 57 -19.71 14.66 -1.96
CA VAL A 57 -20.27 13.85 -3.05
C VAL A 57 -20.82 12.53 -2.50
N THR A 58 -21.79 11.92 -3.20
CA THR A 58 -22.40 10.66 -2.74
C THR A 58 -21.34 9.57 -2.62
N ALA A 59 -21.31 8.83 -1.50
CA ALA A 59 -20.37 7.73 -1.34
C ALA A 59 -20.50 6.69 -2.48
N VAL A 60 -19.36 6.21 -2.99
CA VAL A 60 -19.28 5.21 -4.08
C VAL A 60 -19.79 5.72 -5.44
N SER A 61 -20.09 7.02 -5.58
CA SER A 61 -20.33 7.62 -6.89
C SER A 61 -19.09 7.54 -7.80
N GLY A 62 -19.31 7.50 -9.11
CA GLY A 62 -18.24 7.29 -10.09
C GLY A 62 -17.58 5.90 -10.05
N TRP A 63 -18.15 4.92 -9.33
CA TRP A 63 -17.56 3.57 -9.24
C TRP A 63 -17.35 2.88 -10.60
N PRO A 64 -18.25 2.97 -11.62
CA PRO A 64 -18.01 2.28 -12.88
C PRO A 64 -16.78 2.83 -13.60
N PHE A 65 -16.63 4.16 -13.55
CA PHE A 65 -15.48 4.88 -14.07
C PHE A 65 -14.19 4.40 -13.39
N ARG A 66 -14.17 4.38 -12.05
CA ARG A 66 -13.01 3.92 -11.28
C ARG A 66 -12.66 2.45 -11.54
N VAL A 67 -13.66 1.57 -11.69
CA VAL A 67 -13.45 0.14 -11.99
C VAL A 67 -12.76 -0.05 -13.34
N VAL A 68 -13.13 0.72 -14.37
CA VAL A 68 -12.45 0.63 -15.68
C VAL A 68 -10.95 0.93 -15.54
N PHE A 69 -10.60 2.04 -14.88
CA PHE A 69 -9.19 2.40 -14.67
C PHE A 69 -8.46 1.45 -13.72
N LEU A 70 -9.14 0.91 -12.71
CA LEU A 70 -8.60 -0.15 -11.86
C LEU A 70 -8.21 -1.38 -12.67
N LEU A 71 -9.09 -1.86 -13.55
CA LEU A 71 -8.81 -3.03 -14.39
C LEU A 71 -7.61 -2.77 -15.30
N ILE A 72 -7.51 -1.59 -15.91
CA ILE A 72 -6.37 -1.21 -16.76
C ILE A 72 -5.08 -1.16 -15.92
N ALA A 73 -5.12 -0.53 -14.74
CA ALA A 73 -3.98 -0.42 -13.85
C ALA A 73 -3.49 -1.80 -13.36
N LEU A 74 -4.41 -2.70 -13.02
CA LEU A 74 -4.10 -4.08 -12.60
C LEU A 74 -3.50 -4.88 -13.76
N VAL A 75 -4.09 -4.81 -14.95
CA VAL A 75 -3.55 -5.49 -16.15
C VAL A 75 -2.15 -4.98 -16.46
N PHE A 76 -1.93 -3.66 -16.38
CA PHE A 76 -0.61 -3.06 -16.57
C PHE A 76 0.40 -3.54 -15.52
N TRP A 77 0.05 -3.49 -14.24
CA TRP A 77 0.93 -3.91 -13.14
C TRP A 77 1.27 -5.41 -13.22
N ILE A 78 0.25 -6.26 -13.41
CA ILE A 78 0.41 -7.70 -13.54
C ILE A 78 1.26 -8.02 -14.77
N GLY A 79 0.94 -7.44 -15.93
CA GLY A 79 1.66 -7.70 -17.17
C GLY A 79 3.14 -7.35 -17.08
N MET A 80 3.47 -6.20 -16.49
CA MET A 80 4.85 -5.79 -16.32
C MET A 80 5.59 -6.57 -15.24
N THR A 81 4.93 -6.91 -14.13
CA THR A 81 5.47 -7.78 -13.09
C THR A 81 5.78 -9.16 -13.65
N MET A 82 4.85 -9.75 -14.42
CA MET A 82 5.04 -11.03 -15.10
C MET A 82 6.18 -10.99 -16.12
N ARG A 83 6.26 -9.92 -16.92
CA ARG A 83 7.36 -9.72 -17.88
C ARG A 83 8.71 -9.65 -17.18
N TYR A 84 8.81 -8.94 -16.05
CA TYR A 84 10.03 -8.90 -15.26
C TYR A 84 10.33 -10.26 -14.64
N ALA A 85 9.34 -10.91 -14.02
CA ALA A 85 9.46 -12.19 -13.36
C ALA A 85 9.95 -13.30 -14.30
N ILE A 86 9.45 -13.36 -15.54
CA ILE A 86 9.89 -14.34 -16.53
C ILE A 86 11.35 -14.10 -16.95
N ARG A 87 11.77 -12.83 -17.05
CA ARG A 87 13.14 -12.46 -17.46
C ARG A 87 14.18 -12.70 -16.36
N THR A 88 13.78 -12.55 -15.10
CA THR A 88 14.66 -12.74 -13.95
C THR A 88 14.48 -14.08 -13.27
N ARG A 89 13.62 -14.95 -13.82
CA ARG A 89 13.41 -16.31 -13.31
C ARG A 89 14.72 -17.07 -13.41
N VAL A 90 15.21 -17.55 -12.28
CA VAL A 90 16.30 -18.50 -12.23
C VAL A 90 15.63 -19.87 -12.26
N ALA A 91 16.06 -20.74 -13.18
CA ALA A 91 15.59 -22.12 -13.16
C ALA A 91 15.88 -22.68 -11.76
N PRO A 92 14.87 -23.21 -11.04
CA PRO A 92 15.15 -23.86 -9.77
C PRO A 92 16.21 -24.92 -10.04
N GLU A 93 17.30 -24.92 -9.26
CA GLU A 93 18.28 -26.00 -9.36
C GLU A 93 17.53 -27.31 -9.18
N ILE A 94 17.50 -28.12 -10.24
CA ILE A 94 16.97 -29.49 -10.17
C ILE A 94 17.98 -30.26 -9.32
N GLY A 95 17.79 -30.20 -8.00
CA GLY A 95 18.87 -30.53 -7.08
C GLY A 95 18.56 -30.34 -5.59
N SER A 96 17.33 -30.61 -5.16
CA SER A 96 17.11 -31.22 -3.84
C SER A 96 15.93 -32.15 -3.99
N THR A 97 16.23 -33.44 -3.89
CA THR A 97 15.29 -34.54 -3.80
C THR A 97 14.02 -34.13 -3.06
N GLU A 98 12.86 -34.44 -3.66
CA GLU A 98 11.64 -34.62 -2.88
C GLU A 98 11.96 -35.68 -1.82
N ASP A 99 12.24 -35.25 -0.59
CA ASP A 99 12.06 -36.16 0.53
C ASP A 99 10.53 -36.34 0.69
N PRO A 100 10.01 -37.57 0.76
CA PRO A 100 8.58 -37.84 0.97
C PRO A 100 8.00 -37.27 2.28
N GLU A 101 8.81 -36.57 3.08
CA GLU A 101 8.45 -35.94 4.35
C GLU A 101 7.78 -34.54 4.20
N ASP A 102 7.68 -34.00 2.99
CA ASP A 102 7.11 -32.65 2.73
C ASP A 102 5.56 -32.60 2.64
N ALA A 103 4.86 -33.71 2.92
CA ALA A 103 3.41 -33.70 2.99
C ALA A 103 2.94 -33.00 4.28
N LEU A 104 2.15 -31.92 4.13
CA LEU A 104 1.57 -31.18 5.26
C LEU A 104 0.85 -32.14 6.23
N GLY A 105 1.37 -32.24 7.44
CA GLY A 105 0.77 -33.04 8.49
C GLY A 105 -0.53 -32.41 9.00
N TRP A 106 -1.30 -33.15 9.79
CA TRP A 106 -2.54 -32.63 10.39
C TRP A 106 -2.28 -31.39 11.27
N ARG A 107 -1.10 -31.33 11.91
CA ARG A 107 -0.66 -30.17 12.72
C ARG A 107 -0.43 -28.94 11.86
N ASP A 108 0.16 -29.10 10.68
CA ASP A 108 0.40 -27.99 9.75
C ASP A 108 -0.93 -27.44 9.21
N TRP A 109 -1.88 -28.33 8.88
CA TRP A 109 -3.24 -27.93 8.52
C TRP A 109 -3.97 -27.19 9.63
N VAL A 110 -3.82 -27.61 10.88
CA VAL A 110 -4.38 -26.90 12.03
C VAL A 110 -3.75 -25.52 12.18
N ILE A 111 -2.42 -25.40 12.01
CA ILE A 111 -1.72 -24.10 12.07
C ILE A 111 -2.18 -23.18 10.93
N LEU A 112 -2.30 -23.70 9.70
CA LEU A 112 -2.80 -22.95 8.55
C LEU A 112 -4.25 -22.48 8.77
N LEU A 113 -5.11 -23.33 9.34
CA LEU A 113 -6.48 -22.95 9.68
C LEU A 113 -6.51 -21.88 10.78
N MET A 114 -5.69 -22.02 11.83
CA MET A 114 -5.56 -21.00 12.89
C MET A 114 -5.10 -19.66 12.32
N LEU A 115 -4.15 -19.67 11.38
CA LEU A 115 -3.68 -18.48 10.68
C LEU A 115 -4.84 -17.83 9.88
N LEU A 116 -5.58 -18.62 9.09
CA LEU A 116 -6.71 -18.14 8.30
C LEU A 116 -7.82 -17.56 9.19
N CYS A 117 -8.16 -18.21 10.30
CA CYS A 117 -9.11 -17.72 11.29
C CYS A 117 -8.62 -16.42 11.95
N THR A 118 -7.33 -16.29 12.22
CA THR A 118 -6.75 -15.06 12.78
C THR A 118 -6.89 -13.90 11.79
N PHE A 119 -6.65 -14.13 10.49
CA PHE A 119 -6.91 -13.12 9.45
C PHE A 119 -8.39 -12.74 9.34
N ALA A 120 -9.30 -13.70 9.41
CA ALA A 120 -10.74 -13.39 9.43
C ALA A 120 -11.11 -12.54 10.67
N LEU A 121 -10.54 -12.87 11.83
CA LEU A 121 -10.73 -12.12 13.07
C LEU A 121 -10.15 -10.69 12.98
N MET A 122 -9.04 -10.49 12.27
CA MET A 122 -8.47 -9.15 12.06
C MET A 122 -9.48 -8.20 11.41
N GLY A 123 -10.26 -8.66 10.44
CA GLY A 123 -11.27 -7.81 9.79
C GLY A 123 -12.27 -7.22 10.79
N TYR A 124 -12.58 -7.95 11.86
CA TYR A 124 -13.38 -7.44 12.98
C TYR A 124 -12.55 -6.57 13.93
N LEU A 125 -11.37 -7.04 14.36
CA LEU A 125 -10.52 -6.35 15.33
C LEU A 125 -9.99 -4.99 14.82
N ALA A 126 -9.90 -4.82 13.51
CA ALA A 126 -9.58 -3.55 12.86
C ALA A 126 -10.51 -2.40 13.28
N ARG A 127 -11.73 -2.71 13.75
CA ARG A 127 -12.69 -1.72 14.28
C ARG A 127 -12.41 -1.27 15.71
N ILE A 128 -11.71 -2.09 16.49
CA ILE A 128 -11.53 -1.91 17.95
C ILE A 128 -10.10 -1.42 18.28
N GLY A 129 -9.15 -1.66 17.38
CA GLY A 129 -7.83 -1.00 17.41
C GLY A 129 -6.65 -1.93 17.22
N PHE A 130 -5.49 -1.34 16.88
CA PHE A 130 -4.28 -2.05 16.47
C PHE A 130 -3.68 -2.97 17.55
N ASN A 131 -3.78 -2.59 18.83
CA ASN A 131 -3.23 -3.40 19.92
C ASN A 131 -3.89 -4.78 20.00
N HIS A 132 -5.19 -4.88 19.68
CA HIS A 132 -5.90 -6.16 19.65
C HIS A 132 -5.46 -7.04 18.48
N MET A 133 -5.15 -6.44 17.33
CA MET A 133 -4.63 -7.17 16.16
C MET A 133 -3.24 -7.76 16.45
N SER A 134 -2.33 -6.97 17.02
CA SER A 134 -1.01 -7.45 17.45
C SER A 134 -1.12 -8.55 18.51
N GLY A 135 -2.04 -8.40 19.46
CA GLY A 135 -2.32 -9.41 20.48
C GLY A 135 -2.84 -10.73 19.89
N ALA A 136 -3.72 -10.66 18.90
CA ALA A 136 -4.25 -11.85 18.21
C ALA A 136 -3.14 -12.65 17.51
N PHE A 137 -2.24 -11.98 16.78
CA PHE A 137 -1.08 -12.64 16.16
C PHE A 137 -0.09 -13.20 17.18
N PHE A 138 0.13 -12.49 18.30
CA PHE A 138 0.98 -12.98 19.37
C PHE A 138 0.41 -14.28 19.98
N ILE A 139 -0.88 -14.29 20.33
CA ILE A 139 -1.57 -15.47 20.85
C ILE A 139 -1.53 -16.62 19.84
N MET A 140 -1.83 -16.34 18.57
CA MET A 140 -1.78 -17.34 17.50
C MET A 140 -0.38 -17.93 17.36
N GLY A 141 0.69 -17.12 17.39
CA GLY A 141 2.07 -17.60 17.32
C GLY A 141 2.44 -18.52 18.48
N VAL A 142 2.00 -18.20 19.71
CA VAL A 142 2.20 -19.07 20.88
C VAL A 142 1.43 -20.39 20.73
N LEU A 143 0.17 -20.33 20.27
CA LEU A 143 -0.65 -21.52 20.02
C LEU A 143 -0.07 -22.41 18.91
N ALA A 144 0.43 -21.82 17.82
CA ALA A 144 1.08 -22.55 16.74
C ALA A 144 2.36 -23.26 17.22
N GLY A 145 3.15 -22.59 18.07
CA GLY A 145 4.30 -23.20 18.75
C GLY A 145 3.90 -24.38 19.64
N ALA A 146 2.80 -24.26 20.39
CA ALA A 146 2.30 -25.35 21.22
C ALA A 146 1.78 -26.54 20.38
N VAL A 147 0.99 -26.28 19.32
CA VAL A 147 0.43 -27.31 18.41
C VAL A 147 1.53 -28.06 17.66
N SER A 148 2.62 -27.38 17.29
CA SER A 148 3.79 -28.02 16.68
C SER A 148 4.61 -28.88 17.66
N GLY A 149 4.26 -28.91 18.95
CA GLY A 149 4.95 -29.69 19.97
C GLY A 149 6.24 -29.03 20.47
N MET A 150 6.41 -27.72 20.27
CA MET A 150 7.53 -26.97 20.84
C MET A 150 7.32 -26.80 22.35
N GLY A 151 8.39 -26.97 23.11
CA GLY A 151 8.39 -26.62 24.53
C GLY A 151 8.42 -25.10 24.74
N PRO A 152 8.04 -24.58 25.92
CA PRO A 152 7.94 -23.14 26.17
C PRO A 152 9.22 -22.35 25.84
N SER A 153 10.40 -22.89 26.17
CA SER A 153 11.69 -22.25 25.88
C SER A 153 11.96 -22.14 24.38
N ARG A 154 11.55 -23.15 23.59
CA ARG A 154 11.70 -23.12 22.13
C ARG A 154 10.75 -22.11 21.49
N ILE A 155 9.51 -22.01 22.00
CA ILE A 155 8.55 -20.99 21.57
C ILE A 155 9.11 -19.59 21.84
N ALA A 156 9.66 -19.35 23.03
CA ALA A 156 10.27 -18.06 23.38
C ALA A 156 11.47 -17.73 22.46
N GLN A 157 12.34 -18.71 22.19
CA GLN A 157 13.47 -18.50 21.29
C GLN A 157 13.03 -18.20 19.85
N ALA A 158 12.00 -18.90 19.35
CA ALA A 158 11.42 -18.64 18.04
C ALA A 158 10.83 -17.23 17.95
N TYR A 159 10.13 -16.78 19.00
CA TYR A 159 9.61 -15.42 19.09
C TYR A 159 10.72 -14.37 19.05
N VAL A 160 11.79 -14.54 19.84
CA VAL A 160 12.94 -13.62 19.85
C VAL A 160 13.63 -13.57 18.48
N ASN A 161 13.78 -14.72 17.82
CA ASN A 161 14.37 -14.79 16.48
C ASN A 161 13.50 -14.05 15.45
N GLY A 162 12.17 -14.23 15.50
CA GLY A 162 11.24 -13.48 14.64
C GLY A 162 11.26 -11.97 14.92
N PHE A 163 11.26 -11.58 16.20
CA PHE A 163 11.37 -10.18 16.60
C PHE A 163 12.66 -9.53 16.08
N ARG A 164 13.79 -10.23 16.13
CA ARG A 164 15.08 -9.72 15.63
C ARG A 164 15.03 -9.39 14.13
N GLN A 165 14.32 -10.19 13.34
CA GLN A 165 14.12 -9.91 11.91
C GLN A 165 13.29 -8.64 11.68
N MET A 166 12.33 -8.37 12.57
CA MET A 166 11.45 -7.21 12.49
C MET A 166 11.99 -5.95 13.17
N ALA A 167 13.01 -6.05 14.03
CA ALA A 167 13.52 -4.92 14.81
C ALA A 167 14.04 -3.78 13.91
N TYR A 168 14.74 -4.11 12.82
CA TYR A 168 15.21 -3.13 11.86
C TYR A 168 14.04 -2.43 11.15
N ALA A 169 13.04 -3.20 10.70
CA ALA A 169 11.82 -2.66 10.09
C ALA A 169 11.05 -1.74 11.05
N ALA A 170 10.92 -2.12 12.33
CA ALA A 170 10.26 -1.31 13.35
C ALA A 170 10.97 0.03 13.59
N LEU A 171 12.31 0.03 13.62
CA LEU A 171 13.11 1.24 13.75
C LEU A 171 12.92 2.16 12.54
N LEU A 172 12.93 1.62 11.32
CA LEU A 172 12.66 2.38 10.10
C LEU A 172 11.26 3.00 10.10
N ILE A 173 10.22 2.25 10.51
CA ILE A 173 8.85 2.77 10.67
C ILE A 173 8.85 3.93 11.67
N GLY A 174 9.53 3.79 12.82
CA GLY A 174 9.63 4.82 13.84
C GLY A 174 10.20 6.13 13.30
N PHE A 175 11.38 6.06 12.66
CA PHE A 175 12.01 7.24 12.03
C PHE A 175 11.14 7.88 10.97
N ALA A 176 10.57 7.06 10.08
CA ALA A 176 9.67 7.50 9.02
C ALA A 176 8.46 8.25 9.59
N ARG A 177 7.86 7.73 10.68
CA ARG A 177 6.71 8.35 11.35
C ARG A 177 7.07 9.64 12.09
N THR A 178 8.27 9.74 12.65
CA THR A 178 8.73 10.94 13.36
C THR A 178 8.74 12.18 12.46
N ILE A 179 9.11 12.04 11.18
CA ILE A 179 9.10 13.16 10.21
C ILE A 179 7.70 13.80 10.17
N TYR A 180 6.66 12.99 10.02
CA TYR A 180 5.28 13.46 10.00
C TYR A 180 4.88 14.13 11.32
N VAL A 181 5.18 13.50 12.46
CA VAL A 181 4.81 14.02 13.79
C VAL A 181 5.44 15.39 14.03
N VAL A 182 6.72 15.56 13.70
CA VAL A 182 7.43 16.85 13.84
C VAL A 182 6.80 17.93 12.97
N LEU A 183 6.45 17.62 11.73
CA LEU A 183 5.82 18.59 10.83
C LEU A 183 4.41 18.97 11.26
N LEU A 184 3.65 18.00 11.78
CA LEU A 184 2.30 18.19 12.30
C LEU A 184 2.32 19.06 13.56
N ASP A 185 3.09 18.67 14.58
CA ASP A 185 3.18 19.40 15.85
C ASP A 185 3.83 20.78 15.66
N GLY A 186 4.73 20.90 14.68
CA GLY A 186 5.35 22.15 14.26
C GLY A 186 4.43 23.10 13.48
N ARG A 187 3.19 22.71 13.16
CA ARG A 187 2.23 23.47 12.34
C ARG A 187 2.76 23.86 10.95
N ILE A 188 3.63 23.04 10.37
CA ILE A 188 4.25 23.29 9.07
C ILE A 188 3.35 22.77 7.94
N ILE A 189 2.55 21.74 8.21
CA ILE A 189 1.69 21.07 7.24
C ILE A 189 0.77 22.04 6.51
N ASP A 190 0.07 22.92 7.23
CA ASP A 190 -0.88 23.87 6.63
C ASP A 190 -0.17 24.85 5.68
N THR A 191 1.05 25.26 6.03
CA THR A 191 1.86 26.16 5.19
C THR A 191 2.29 25.47 3.89
N ILE A 192 2.69 24.20 3.97
CA ILE A 192 3.03 23.38 2.79
C ILE A 192 1.80 23.24 1.89
N VAL A 193 0.66 22.82 2.48
CA VAL A 193 -0.59 22.63 1.73
C VAL A 193 -0.99 23.92 1.02
N TYR A 194 -1.05 25.05 1.72
CA TYR A 194 -1.40 26.34 1.13
C TYR A 194 -0.42 26.74 0.01
N GLY A 195 0.88 26.64 0.26
CA GLY A 195 1.92 27.02 -0.71
C GLY A 195 1.92 26.16 -1.98
N MET A 196 1.50 24.90 -1.90
CA MET A 196 1.48 23.99 -3.06
C MET A 196 0.22 24.13 -3.92
N PHE A 197 -0.92 24.49 -3.33
CA PHE A 197 -2.17 24.58 -4.07
C PHE A 197 -2.50 25.99 -4.56
N GLN A 198 -2.03 27.05 -3.91
CA GLN A 198 -2.28 28.44 -4.33
C GLN A 198 -1.85 28.73 -5.79
N PRO A 199 -0.68 28.28 -6.28
CA PRO A 199 -0.29 28.54 -7.68
C PRO A 199 -1.23 27.93 -8.72
N LEU A 200 -1.97 26.88 -8.36
CA LEU A 200 -2.86 26.15 -9.26
C LEU A 200 -4.13 26.92 -9.62
N GLU A 201 -4.48 27.97 -8.85
CA GLU A 201 -5.62 28.86 -9.12
C GLU A 201 -5.49 29.58 -10.46
N SER A 202 -4.26 29.83 -10.91
CA SER A 202 -3.97 30.61 -12.12
C SER A 202 -3.87 29.77 -13.40
N LEU A 203 -3.94 28.44 -13.28
CA LEU A 203 -3.75 27.51 -14.39
C LEU A 203 -5.10 27.13 -15.05
N PRO A 204 -5.10 26.70 -16.33
CA PRO A 204 -6.27 26.11 -16.96
C PRO A 204 -6.74 24.84 -16.24
N SER A 205 -8.03 24.52 -16.30
CA SER A 205 -8.66 23.42 -15.54
C SER A 205 -7.90 22.08 -15.57
N LEU A 206 -7.52 21.58 -16.76
CA LEU A 206 -6.76 20.34 -16.88
C LEU A 206 -5.36 20.45 -16.25
N ALA A 207 -4.67 21.58 -16.45
CA ALA A 207 -3.35 21.81 -15.88
C ALA A 207 -3.41 21.93 -14.35
N SER A 208 -4.46 22.57 -13.82
CA SER A 208 -4.71 22.61 -12.37
C SER A 208 -4.99 21.22 -11.80
N ALA A 209 -5.86 20.42 -12.45
CA ALA A 209 -6.18 19.08 -12.00
C ALA A 209 -4.96 18.14 -12.01
N LEU A 210 -4.12 18.20 -13.05
CA LEU A 210 -2.85 17.46 -13.08
C LEU A 210 -1.84 18.03 -12.08
N GLY A 211 -1.83 19.36 -11.88
CA GLY A 211 -1.05 20.03 -10.85
C GLY A 211 -1.43 19.56 -9.43
N MET A 212 -2.71 19.28 -9.18
CA MET A 212 -3.18 18.71 -7.92
C MET A 212 -2.57 17.32 -7.68
N VAL A 213 -2.45 16.47 -8.72
CA VAL A 213 -1.77 15.16 -8.61
C VAL A 213 -0.32 15.34 -8.20
N VAL A 214 0.40 16.26 -8.85
CA VAL A 214 1.82 16.53 -8.57
C VAL A 214 2.00 17.11 -7.16
N ALA A 215 1.15 18.06 -6.76
CA ALA A 215 1.17 18.63 -5.42
C ALA A 215 0.92 17.54 -4.36
N GLN A 216 -0.07 16.68 -4.55
CA GLN A 216 -0.36 15.57 -3.65
C GLN A 216 0.80 14.58 -3.56
N ALA A 217 1.42 14.24 -4.70
CA ALA A 217 2.60 13.38 -4.74
C ALA A 217 3.77 13.99 -3.94
N ALA A 218 3.98 15.31 -4.07
CA ALA A 218 5.03 16.00 -3.35
C ALA A 218 4.73 16.15 -1.84
N ILE A 219 3.47 16.40 -1.46
CA ILE A 219 3.00 16.37 -0.06
C ILE A 219 3.12 14.96 0.53
N HIS A 220 3.10 13.92 -0.30
CA HIS A 220 3.20 12.53 0.16
C HIS A 220 4.57 12.19 0.72
N VAL A 221 5.62 12.90 0.32
CA VAL A 221 6.96 12.71 0.89
C VAL A 221 6.98 13.09 2.39
N PRO A 222 6.54 14.28 2.83
CA PRO A 222 6.44 14.58 4.26
C PRO A 222 5.25 13.92 4.97
N ILE A 223 4.15 13.64 4.24
CA ILE A 223 2.90 13.08 4.78
C ILE A 223 2.55 11.77 4.06
N PRO A 224 3.24 10.66 4.36
CA PRO A 224 3.03 9.36 3.71
C PRO A 224 1.80 8.66 4.31
N SER A 225 0.66 9.33 4.24
CA SER A 225 -0.63 8.87 4.77
C SER A 225 -1.74 9.44 3.89
N VAL A 226 -2.28 8.57 3.03
CA VAL A 226 -3.40 8.90 2.16
C VAL A 226 -4.59 9.45 2.95
N SER A 227 -5.01 8.80 4.05
CA SER A 227 -6.16 9.24 4.84
C SER A 227 -5.94 10.61 5.49
N SER A 228 -4.73 10.86 6.00
CA SER A 228 -4.37 12.16 6.57
C SER A 228 -4.39 13.25 5.49
N GLN A 229 -3.88 12.96 4.30
CA GLN A 229 -3.92 13.90 3.19
C GLN A 229 -5.36 14.21 2.75
N ALA A 230 -6.27 13.23 2.72
CA ALA A 230 -7.67 13.51 2.41
C ALA A 230 -8.24 14.56 3.39
N VAL A 231 -8.03 14.37 4.70
CA VAL A 231 -8.54 15.28 5.73
C VAL A 231 -7.90 16.67 5.64
N LEU A 232 -6.60 16.74 5.34
CA LEU A 232 -5.84 17.99 5.37
C LEU A 232 -5.96 18.81 4.07
N THR A 233 -6.08 18.15 2.92
CA THR A 233 -5.99 18.80 1.60
C THR A 233 -7.34 19.00 0.94
N MET A 234 -8.32 18.12 1.17
CA MET A 234 -9.64 18.25 0.54
C MET A 234 -10.37 19.55 0.89
N PRO A 235 -10.31 20.07 2.14
CA PRO A 235 -10.92 21.36 2.46
C PRO A 235 -10.36 22.56 1.67
N VAL A 236 -9.13 22.43 1.14
CA VAL A 236 -8.50 23.44 0.27
C VAL A 236 -8.79 23.15 -1.19
N LEU A 237 -8.68 21.88 -1.60
CA LEU A 237 -8.88 21.43 -2.97
C LEU A 237 -10.31 21.59 -3.47
N ILE A 238 -11.30 21.44 -2.60
CA ILE A 238 -12.71 21.50 -3.00
C ILE A 238 -13.13 22.93 -3.39
N PRO A 239 -12.90 23.97 -2.56
CA PRO A 239 -13.13 25.35 -2.98
C PRO A 239 -12.34 25.73 -4.23
N LEU A 240 -11.09 25.26 -4.34
CA LEU A 240 -10.26 25.47 -5.53
C LEU A 240 -10.88 24.83 -6.78
N SER A 241 -11.36 23.60 -6.68
CA SER A 241 -12.00 22.93 -7.81
C SER A 241 -13.32 23.58 -8.20
N ASP A 242 -14.12 24.05 -7.24
CA ASP A 242 -15.36 24.76 -7.52
C ASP A 242 -15.08 26.09 -8.25
N LEU A 243 -14.02 26.82 -7.86
CA LEU A 243 -13.57 28.05 -8.54
C LEU A 243 -13.11 27.80 -9.98
N LEU A 244 -12.44 26.67 -10.21
CA LEU A 244 -11.91 26.28 -11.52
C LEU A 244 -12.93 25.52 -12.39
N GLU A 245 -14.17 25.40 -11.92
CA GLU A 245 -15.25 24.63 -12.57
C GLU A 245 -14.86 23.15 -12.83
N ILE A 246 -14.02 22.59 -11.96
CA ILE A 246 -13.62 21.18 -11.98
C ILE A 246 -14.57 20.41 -11.07
N SER A 247 -15.12 19.29 -11.57
CA SER A 247 -16.02 18.48 -10.75
C SER A 247 -15.32 17.93 -9.52
N ARG A 248 -16.02 17.89 -8.40
CA ARG A 248 -15.48 17.39 -7.13
C ARG A 248 -15.02 15.92 -7.21
N GLN A 249 -15.61 15.10 -8.10
CA GLN A 249 -15.09 13.74 -8.37
C GLN A 249 -13.71 13.75 -8.99
N VAL A 250 -13.46 14.64 -9.95
CA VAL A 250 -12.15 14.79 -10.57
C VAL A 250 -11.14 15.25 -9.52
N THR A 251 -11.52 16.11 -8.59
CA THR A 251 -10.69 16.48 -7.43
C THR A 251 -10.35 15.28 -6.57
N VAL A 252 -11.33 14.42 -6.27
CA VAL A 252 -11.10 13.16 -5.54
C VAL A 252 -10.16 12.23 -6.32
N LEU A 253 -10.28 12.15 -7.65
CA LEU A 253 -9.37 11.36 -8.50
C LEU A 253 -7.94 11.93 -8.47
N ALA A 254 -7.79 13.25 -8.56
CA ALA A 254 -6.49 13.91 -8.51
C ALA A 254 -5.78 13.68 -7.18
N TYR A 255 -6.52 13.78 -6.07
CA TYR A 255 -6.05 13.35 -4.75
C TYR A 255 -5.67 11.87 -4.75
N GLN A 256 -6.57 10.98 -5.17
CA GLN A 256 -6.37 9.54 -5.06
C GLN A 256 -5.14 9.06 -5.85
N TYR A 257 -4.95 9.54 -7.08
CA TYR A 257 -3.83 9.13 -7.92
C TYR A 257 -2.52 9.77 -7.47
N GLY A 258 -2.53 11.04 -7.02
CA GLY A 258 -1.32 11.68 -6.50
C GLY A 258 -0.84 11.05 -5.20
N ALA A 259 -1.75 10.96 -4.23
CA ALA A 259 -1.45 10.41 -2.90
C ALA A 259 -1.25 8.89 -2.94
N GLY A 260 -2.21 8.16 -3.51
CA GLY A 260 -2.25 6.70 -3.44
C GLY A 260 -1.13 6.01 -4.21
N LEU A 261 -0.70 6.55 -5.36
CA LEU A 261 0.40 5.96 -6.10
C LEU A 261 1.77 6.22 -5.45
N CYS A 262 1.90 7.27 -4.66
CA CYS A 262 3.14 7.56 -3.96
C CYS A 262 3.50 6.53 -2.88
N ASP A 263 2.52 5.75 -2.40
CA ASP A 263 2.77 4.59 -1.54
C ASP A 263 3.76 3.57 -2.14
N LEU A 264 3.89 3.54 -3.48
CA LEU A 264 4.84 2.68 -4.18
C LEU A 264 6.30 3.14 -4.08
N ILE A 265 6.55 4.44 -3.92
CA ILE A 265 7.90 5.00 -4.12
C ILE A 265 8.40 5.82 -2.93
N THR A 266 7.55 6.25 -2.01
CA THR A 266 7.94 7.21 -1.00
C THR A 266 8.77 6.57 0.12
N PRO A 267 10.03 7.00 0.35
CA PRO A 267 10.93 6.38 1.34
C PRO A 267 10.53 6.65 2.79
N THR A 268 9.76 7.71 3.02
CA THR A 268 9.19 8.05 4.32
C THR A 268 7.92 7.25 4.62
N ASN A 269 7.44 6.40 3.69
CA ASN A 269 6.40 5.44 4.00
C ASN A 269 7.01 4.27 4.79
N GLY A 270 6.77 4.29 6.11
CA GLY A 270 7.29 3.29 7.03
C GLY A 270 6.82 1.86 6.70
N ALA A 271 5.59 1.68 6.22
CA ALA A 271 5.07 0.37 5.88
C ALA A 271 5.75 -0.21 4.62
N LEU A 272 5.96 0.59 3.58
CA LEU A 272 6.76 0.20 2.42
C LEU A 272 8.17 -0.23 2.86
N MET A 273 8.86 0.58 3.67
CA MET A 273 10.20 0.26 4.15
C MET A 273 10.25 -1.02 4.98
N ALA A 274 9.24 -1.27 5.81
CA ALA A 274 9.13 -2.48 6.60
C ALA A 274 8.87 -3.73 5.75
N ILE A 275 8.00 -3.62 4.75
CA ILE A 275 7.72 -4.68 3.77
C ILE A 275 9.00 -5.06 3.03
N LEU A 276 9.73 -4.08 2.50
CA LEU A 276 10.97 -4.32 1.77
C LEU A 276 12.04 -4.95 2.66
N ALA A 277 12.18 -4.45 3.90
CA ALA A 277 13.10 -5.02 4.88
C ALA A 277 12.75 -6.47 5.24
N ALA A 278 11.47 -6.78 5.48
CA ALA A 278 11.00 -8.14 5.72
C ALA A 278 11.20 -9.05 4.49
N GLY A 279 11.13 -8.46 3.29
CA GLY A 279 11.40 -9.08 2.01
C GLY A 279 12.88 -9.35 1.71
N GLY A 280 13.80 -8.76 2.48
CA GLY A 280 15.22 -8.72 2.13
C GLY A 280 15.51 -7.94 0.83
N VAL A 281 14.61 -7.04 0.42
CA VAL A 281 14.74 -6.23 -0.80
C VAL A 281 15.29 -4.86 -0.45
N ARG A 282 16.35 -4.44 -1.14
CA ARG A 282 16.88 -3.08 -0.99
C ARG A 282 15.93 -2.08 -1.63
N TYR A 283 15.75 -0.93 -0.98
CA TYR A 283 14.91 0.15 -1.50
C TYR A 283 15.39 0.65 -2.88
N GLU A 284 16.70 0.70 -3.11
CA GLU A 284 17.25 1.09 -4.41
C GLU A 284 16.82 0.16 -5.55
N ASP A 285 16.76 -1.15 -5.28
CA ASP A 285 16.37 -2.14 -6.29
C ASP A 285 14.86 -2.10 -6.53
N TRP A 286 14.08 -1.90 -5.46
CA TRP A 286 12.65 -1.65 -5.57
C TRP A 286 12.34 -0.43 -6.43
N ILE A 287 13.00 0.71 -6.18
CA ILE A 287 12.75 1.95 -6.92
C ILE A 287 13.14 1.82 -8.40
N LYS A 288 14.27 1.18 -8.71
CA LYS A 288 14.66 0.94 -10.12
C LYS A 288 13.61 0.13 -10.88
N PHE A 289 12.96 -0.82 -10.22
CA PHE A 289 11.88 -1.59 -10.80
C PHE A 289 10.56 -0.80 -10.86
N THR A 290 10.21 -0.12 -9.78
CA THR A 290 8.88 0.46 -9.57
C THR A 290 8.70 1.83 -10.22
N VAL A 291 9.72 2.67 -10.31
CA VAL A 291 9.62 4.02 -10.93
C VAL A 291 9.06 4.00 -12.35
N PRO A 292 9.54 3.18 -13.31
CA PRO A 292 8.96 3.17 -14.65
C PRO A 292 7.47 2.74 -14.65
N LEU A 293 7.07 1.88 -13.70
CA LEU A 293 5.69 1.45 -13.53
C LEU A 293 4.83 2.55 -12.91
N TYR A 294 5.34 3.20 -11.87
CA TYR A 294 4.74 4.36 -11.23
C TYR A 294 4.46 5.47 -12.24
N LEU A 295 5.42 5.80 -13.10
CA LEU A 295 5.24 6.80 -14.15
C LEU A 295 4.14 6.41 -15.15
N GLY A 296 4.08 5.12 -15.53
CA GLY A 296 2.99 4.60 -16.36
C GLY A 296 1.62 4.70 -15.69
N LEU A 297 1.54 4.43 -14.39
CA LEU A 297 0.31 4.54 -13.59
C LEU A 297 -0.11 6.00 -13.37
N ILE A 298 0.83 6.91 -13.15
CA ILE A 298 0.56 8.36 -13.08
C ILE A 298 0.04 8.86 -14.43
N ALA A 299 0.63 8.41 -15.54
CA ALA A 299 0.11 8.75 -16.87
C ALA A 299 -1.32 8.22 -17.07
N LEU A 300 -1.60 6.99 -16.64
CA LEU A 300 -2.96 6.43 -16.65
C LEU A 300 -3.93 7.26 -15.79
N GLY A 301 -3.51 7.68 -14.59
CA GLY A 301 -4.28 8.57 -13.73
C GLY A 301 -4.53 9.94 -14.35
N GLY A 302 -3.55 10.49 -15.08
CA GLY A 302 -3.71 11.72 -15.84
C GLY A 302 -4.72 11.58 -16.98
N VAL A 303 -4.71 10.45 -17.69
CA VAL A 303 -5.74 10.12 -18.69
C VAL A 303 -7.11 10.00 -18.03
N ALA A 304 -7.22 9.34 -16.87
CA ALA A 304 -8.47 9.26 -16.12
C ALA A 304 -9.00 10.64 -15.74
N ILE A 305 -8.15 11.54 -15.27
CA ILE A 305 -8.55 12.92 -14.95
C ILE A 305 -9.03 13.66 -16.19
N ALA A 306 -8.29 13.59 -17.30
CA ALA A 306 -8.68 14.24 -18.55
C ALA A 306 -10.03 13.73 -19.08
N VAL A 307 -10.25 12.41 -19.06
CA VAL A 307 -11.54 11.81 -19.43
C VAL A 307 -12.63 12.24 -18.46
N GLY A 308 -12.37 12.23 -17.15
CA GLY A 308 -13.30 12.65 -16.10
C GLY A 308 -13.77 14.09 -16.27
N ILE A 309 -12.88 15.01 -16.65
CA ILE A 309 -13.23 16.39 -17.00
C ILE A 309 -14.11 16.42 -18.25
N SER A 310 -13.72 15.70 -19.31
CA SER A 310 -14.44 15.73 -20.59
C SER A 310 -15.88 15.22 -20.52
N ILE A 311 -16.14 14.25 -19.64
CA ILE A 311 -17.48 13.67 -19.43
C ILE A 311 -18.24 14.36 -18.29
N ASN A 312 -17.64 15.37 -17.67
CA ASN A 312 -18.13 16.06 -16.48
C ASN A 312 -18.58 15.07 -15.38
N LEU A 313 -17.66 14.21 -14.95
CA LEU A 313 -17.92 13.14 -13.99
C LEU A 313 -18.47 13.72 -12.67
N GLN A 314 -19.65 13.26 -12.22
CA GLN A 314 -20.30 13.69 -10.98
C GLN A 314 -20.33 12.62 -9.89
#